data_AF-A0A317HL32-F1
#
_entry.id   AF-A0A317HL32-F1
#
_cell.length_a   1.000
_cell.length_b   1.000
_cell.length_c   1.000
_cell.angle_alpha   90.00
_cell.angle_beta   90.00
_cell.angle_gamma   90.00
#
_symmetry.space_group_name_H-M   'P 1'
#
loop_
_entity.id
_entity.type
_entity.pdbx_description
1 polymer ?
#
loop_
_entity_poly.entity_id
_entity_poly.type
_entity_poly.pdbx_seq_one_letter_code
_entity_poly.pdbx_strand_id
1 'polypeptide(L)'
;MVARHTLMLLTFAAALLAAGLICAQEPDSTQRGGGAVRGQLAAPRNLQVLAEDTPQPQVLQTMQQFAAALGVQCGYCHVQDTPTDFDFHSDDKPQKKVAREMMLMVREINAKVVAAVGQSESKTTRTLCVTCHRGVAIPRQLVDILDRTTVETGMASAIAQYRDLRKQYFGGQAYDFSEGSLVA
;
A
#
# COMPACT_ATOMS: atom_id res chain seq x y z
N MET A 1 67.25 39.72 -23.49
CA MET A 1 67.45 39.31 -24.89
C MET A 1 66.71 37.99 -25.07
N VAL A 2 65.41 38.02 -25.38
CA VAL A 2 64.81 38.01 -26.73
C VAL A 2 65.25 36.80 -27.56
N ALA A 3 64.37 35.82 -27.70
CA ALA A 3 64.12 35.01 -28.92
C ALA A 3 63.04 33.96 -28.56
N ARG A 4 61.75 34.22 -28.79
CA ARG A 4 60.99 34.11 -30.06
C ARG A 4 61.14 32.75 -30.76
N HIS A 5 60.05 31.98 -30.67
CA HIS A 5 59.37 31.21 -31.72
C HIS A 5 60.20 30.31 -32.65
N THR A 6 59.86 29.02 -32.67
CA THR A 6 59.30 28.27 -33.83
C THR A 6 59.32 26.78 -33.49
N LEU A 7 58.15 26.16 -33.27
CA LEU A 7 57.52 25.27 -34.26
C LEU A 7 58.43 24.11 -34.70
N MET A 8 58.41 23.00 -33.97
CA MET A 8 58.82 21.71 -34.51
C MET A 8 58.04 20.57 -33.83
N LEU A 9 57.23 19.92 -34.66
CA LEU A 9 57.10 18.47 -34.75
C LEU A 9 56.39 17.74 -33.60
N LEU A 10 55.09 17.52 -33.84
CA LEU A 10 54.46 16.19 -33.84
C LEU A 10 55.42 15.02 -33.56
N THR A 11 55.22 14.30 -32.45
CA THR A 11 54.87 12.87 -32.42
C THR A 11 54.97 12.32 -31.00
N PHE A 12 54.14 11.31 -30.73
CA PHE A 12 54.15 10.37 -29.60
C PHE A 12 53.24 10.63 -28.38
N ALA A 13 52.38 9.62 -28.20
CA ALA A 13 51.81 9.13 -26.95
C ALA A 13 50.56 9.85 -26.40
N ALA A 14 49.41 9.55 -27.01
CA ALA A 14 48.13 9.54 -26.29
C ALA A 14 47.31 8.31 -26.72
N ALA A 15 47.85 7.13 -26.47
CA ALA A 15 47.09 5.88 -26.47
C ALA A 15 47.25 5.27 -25.07
N LEU A 16 46.23 5.44 -24.21
CA LEU A 16 45.90 4.65 -23.00
C LEU A 16 45.00 5.49 -22.07
N LEU A 17 43.72 5.67 -22.39
CA LEU A 17 42.66 6.02 -21.41
C LEU A 17 41.28 6.04 -22.08
N ALA A 18 40.81 4.87 -22.53
CA ALA A 18 39.40 4.71 -22.92
C ALA A 18 38.95 3.24 -22.74
N ALA A 19 39.06 2.72 -21.52
CA ALA A 19 38.44 1.46 -21.12
C ALA A 19 37.85 1.65 -19.73
N GLY A 20 36.63 2.20 -19.69
CA GLY A 20 35.95 2.49 -18.43
C GLY A 20 34.69 3.30 -18.64
N LEU A 21 33.76 2.81 -19.48
CA LEU A 21 32.38 3.30 -19.50
C LEU A 21 31.48 2.18 -20.04
N ILE A 22 31.29 1.13 -19.23
CA ILE A 22 30.26 0.11 -19.46
C ILE A 22 29.34 0.10 -18.23
N CYS A 23 28.12 0.59 -18.46
CA CYS A 23 26.85 0.30 -17.80
C CYS A 23 26.82 0.34 -16.26
N ALA A 24 26.68 1.54 -15.69
CA ALA A 24 25.84 1.71 -14.50
C ALA A 24 24.39 1.91 -14.98
N GLN A 25 23.68 0.81 -15.22
CA GLN A 25 22.23 0.83 -15.32
C GLN A 25 21.69 0.75 -13.88
N GLU A 26 21.10 1.84 -13.40
CA GLU A 26 20.32 1.81 -12.17
C GLU A 26 19.15 0.82 -12.35
N PRO A 27 18.79 0.03 -11.33
CA PRO A 27 17.65 -0.85 -11.42
C PRO A 27 16.40 -0.01 -11.66
N ASP A 28 15.80 -0.21 -12.82
CA ASP A 28 14.49 0.29 -13.21
C ASP A 28 13.50 -0.08 -12.11
N SER A 29 13.16 0.92 -11.29
CA SER A 29 12.12 0.83 -10.28
C SER A 29 10.80 0.71 -11.03
N THR A 30 10.49 -0.53 -11.43
CA THR A 30 9.22 -0.93 -11.98
C THR A 30 8.12 -0.43 -11.05
N GLN A 31 7.38 0.55 -11.59
CA GLN A 31 6.27 1.22 -10.96
C GLN A 31 5.31 0.19 -10.38
N ARG A 32 5.19 0.16 -9.04
CA ARG A 32 3.94 -0.26 -8.42
C ARG A 32 2.92 0.80 -8.74
N GLY A 33 2.14 0.56 -9.79
CA GLY A 33 1.08 1.44 -10.26
C GLY A 33 0.02 1.67 -9.20
N GLY A 34 0.20 2.72 -8.40
CA GLY A 34 -0.92 3.50 -7.92
C GLY A 34 -1.45 4.26 -9.14
N GLY A 35 -2.60 3.85 -9.66
CA GLY A 35 -3.28 4.56 -10.74
C GLY A 35 -3.48 6.00 -10.31
N ALA A 36 -2.64 6.90 -10.82
CA ALA A 36 -2.81 8.33 -10.62
C ALA A 36 -4.07 8.74 -11.35
N VAL A 37 -5.12 9.11 -10.60
CA VAL A 37 -6.27 9.80 -11.17
C VAL A 37 -5.76 11.14 -11.70
N ARG A 38 -5.45 11.20 -12.99
CA ARG A 38 -5.11 12.43 -13.71
C ARG A 38 -6.40 13.16 -14.06
N GLY A 39 -6.87 13.95 -13.10
CA GLY A 39 -7.99 14.87 -13.22
C GLY A 39 -8.06 15.70 -11.95
N GLN A 40 -8.45 16.97 -12.06
CA GLN A 40 -8.77 17.78 -10.89
C GLN A 40 -9.93 17.07 -10.17
N LEU A 41 -9.63 16.34 -9.11
CA LEU A 41 -10.66 15.68 -8.30
C LEU A 41 -11.65 16.75 -7.87
N ALA A 42 -12.95 16.48 -7.96
CA ALA A 42 -13.95 17.39 -7.43
C ALA A 42 -13.77 17.54 -5.91
N ALA A 43 -14.15 18.70 -5.37
CA ALA A 43 -14.12 18.93 -3.94
C ALA A 43 -14.89 17.81 -3.21
N PRO A 44 -14.37 17.27 -2.09
CA PRO A 44 -15.00 16.18 -1.38
C PRO A 44 -16.37 16.64 -0.85
N ARG A 45 -17.37 15.77 -0.98
CA ARG A 45 -18.74 15.97 -0.49
C ARG A 45 -19.20 14.70 0.23
N ASN A 46 -20.23 14.80 1.05
CA ASN A 46 -20.78 13.70 1.85
C ASN A 46 -19.73 13.07 2.82
N LEU A 47 -18.92 13.92 3.45
CA LEU A 47 -18.05 13.53 4.55
C LEU A 47 -18.90 13.45 5.83
N GLN A 48 -19.09 12.25 6.38
CA GLN A 48 -19.91 12.04 7.59
C GLN A 48 -19.06 11.71 8.82
N VAL A 49 -17.84 11.22 8.60
CA VAL A 49 -16.92 10.81 9.67
C VAL A 49 -15.71 11.74 9.74
N LEU A 50 -15.12 12.08 8.59
CA LEU A 50 -14.18 13.21 8.49
C LEU A 50 -14.97 14.52 8.61
N ALA A 51 -14.35 15.56 9.16
CA ALA A 51 -14.97 16.88 9.25
C ALA A 51 -15.24 17.42 7.84
N GLU A 52 -16.36 18.13 7.66
CA GLU A 52 -16.79 18.63 6.34
C GLU A 52 -15.79 19.61 5.71
N ASP A 53 -15.03 20.32 6.54
CA ASP A 53 -13.99 21.29 6.16
C ASP A 53 -12.60 20.66 5.96
N THR A 54 -12.47 19.33 6.07
CA THR A 54 -11.20 18.63 5.87
C THR A 54 -10.65 18.95 4.46
N PRO A 55 -9.42 19.48 4.33
CA PRO A 55 -8.84 19.80 3.04
C PRO A 55 -8.81 18.59 2.10
N GLN A 56 -9.15 18.81 0.83
CA GLN A 56 -9.19 17.75 -0.18
C GLN A 56 -7.92 16.88 -0.24
N PRO A 57 -6.68 17.43 -0.17
CA PRO A 57 -5.48 16.60 -0.16
C PRO A 57 -5.42 15.64 1.02
N GLN A 58 -5.92 16.05 2.19
CA GLN A 58 -5.94 15.22 3.40
C GLN A 58 -6.99 14.11 3.31
N VAL A 59 -8.16 14.41 2.72
CA VAL A 59 -9.16 13.38 2.41
C VAL A 59 -8.57 12.34 1.47
N LEU A 60 -7.93 12.77 0.39
CA LEU A 60 -7.31 11.87 -0.58
C LEU A 60 -6.23 10.99 0.06
N GLN A 61 -5.35 11.59 0.88
CA GLN A 61 -4.33 10.84 1.62
C GLN A 61 -4.94 9.77 2.51
N THR A 62 -6.03 10.10 3.21
CA THR A 62 -6.76 9.15 4.06
C THR A 62 -7.32 7.99 3.22
N MET A 63 -7.92 8.27 2.07
CA MET A 63 -8.46 7.23 1.18
C MET A 63 -7.35 6.33 0.61
N GLN A 64 -6.20 6.90 0.26
CA GLN A 64 -5.04 6.13 -0.20
C GLN A 64 -4.50 5.19 0.88
N GLN A 65 -4.47 5.65 2.14
CA GLN A 65 -4.09 4.81 3.28
C GLN A 65 -5.07 3.66 3.50
N PHE A 66 -6.38 3.89 3.34
CA PHE A 66 -7.39 2.83 3.42
C PHE A 66 -7.22 1.81 2.30
N ALA A 67 -7.07 2.27 1.06
CA ALA A 67 -6.86 1.42 -0.10
C ALA A 67 -5.62 0.51 0.09
N ALA A 68 -4.49 1.09 0.53
CA ALA A 68 -3.27 0.35 0.81
C ALA A 68 -3.44 -0.66 1.96
N ALA A 69 -4.10 -0.26 3.05
CA ALA A 69 -4.33 -1.13 4.20
C ALA A 69 -5.18 -2.35 3.86
N LEU A 70 -6.18 -2.20 2.98
CA LEU A 70 -7.09 -3.25 2.56
C LEU A 70 -6.59 -4.04 1.33
N GLY A 71 -5.56 -3.55 0.63
CA GLY A 71 -5.07 -4.15 -0.61
C GLY A 71 -6.06 -4.02 -1.78
N VAL A 72 -6.80 -2.90 -1.84
CA VAL A 72 -7.86 -2.64 -2.83
C VAL A 72 -7.60 -1.35 -3.59
N GLN A 73 -8.40 -1.10 -4.63
CA GLN A 73 -8.43 0.17 -5.38
C GLN A 73 -9.68 0.98 -5.04
N CYS A 74 -9.73 2.25 -5.45
CA CYS A 74 -10.83 3.18 -5.15
C CYS A 74 -12.22 2.60 -5.49
N GLY A 75 -12.32 1.90 -6.62
CA GLY A 75 -13.56 1.27 -7.09
C GLY A 75 -14.08 0.14 -6.21
N TYR A 76 -13.31 -0.30 -5.20
CA TYR A 76 -13.81 -1.22 -4.18
C TYR A 76 -14.87 -0.56 -3.29
N CYS A 77 -14.63 0.69 -2.88
CA CYS A 77 -15.53 1.45 -2.01
C CYS A 77 -16.40 2.46 -2.76
N HIS A 78 -15.87 3.10 -3.80
CA HIS A 78 -16.57 4.16 -4.51
C HIS A 78 -17.25 3.63 -5.78
N VAL A 79 -18.37 4.25 -6.14
CA VAL A 79 -19.04 4.00 -7.42
C VAL A 79 -18.09 4.46 -8.52
N GLN A 80 -17.92 3.64 -9.55
CA GLN A 80 -16.98 3.85 -10.63
C GLN A 80 -17.70 3.57 -11.95
N ASP A 81 -17.96 4.62 -12.72
CA ASP A 81 -18.66 4.54 -14.00
C ASP A 81 -17.69 4.17 -15.13
N THR A 82 -16.45 4.67 -15.06
CA THR A 82 -15.36 4.31 -16.00
C THR A 82 -14.03 4.16 -15.25
N PRO A 83 -12.96 3.62 -15.87
CA PRO A 83 -11.65 3.50 -15.22
C PRO A 83 -11.12 4.81 -14.60
N THR A 84 -11.54 5.96 -15.13
CA THR A 84 -11.10 7.29 -14.68
C THR A 84 -12.21 8.13 -14.04
N ASP A 85 -13.46 7.68 -14.09
CA ASP A 85 -14.62 8.44 -13.59
C ASP A 85 -15.24 7.76 -12.38
N PHE A 86 -15.39 8.54 -11.31
CA PHE A 86 -15.80 8.06 -10.01
C PHE A 86 -16.84 8.99 -9.42
N ASP A 87 -17.95 8.40 -9.00
CA ASP A 87 -18.81 9.03 -8.02
C ASP A 87 -18.28 8.70 -6.60
N PHE A 88 -17.48 9.64 -6.07
CA PHE A 88 -16.93 9.54 -4.72
C PHE A 88 -17.97 9.84 -3.61
N HIS A 89 -19.08 10.51 -3.93
CA HIS A 89 -20.04 11.00 -2.94
C HIS A 89 -21.20 10.02 -2.72
N SER A 90 -21.58 9.22 -3.71
CA SER A 90 -22.59 8.17 -3.60
C SER A 90 -22.24 7.14 -2.51
N ASP A 91 -23.27 6.68 -1.80
CA ASP A 91 -23.21 5.59 -0.82
C ASP A 91 -23.88 4.31 -1.36
N ASP A 92 -24.03 4.16 -2.68
CA ASP A 92 -24.67 2.99 -3.32
C ASP A 92 -23.84 1.72 -3.15
N LYS A 93 -22.52 1.85 -2.97
CA LYS A 93 -21.66 0.73 -2.62
C LYS A 93 -21.68 0.47 -1.11
N PRO A 94 -22.08 -0.74 -0.65
CA PRO A 94 -22.15 -1.04 0.78
C PRO A 94 -20.79 -0.96 1.47
N GLN A 95 -19.69 -1.21 0.75
CA GLN A 95 -18.33 -1.14 1.29
C GLN A 95 -18.00 0.25 1.86
N LYS A 96 -18.52 1.33 1.27
CA LYS A 96 -18.31 2.69 1.79
C LYS A 96 -18.99 2.91 3.14
N LYS A 97 -20.21 2.39 3.31
CA LYS A 97 -20.93 2.44 4.59
C LYS A 97 -20.18 1.66 5.65
N VAL A 98 -19.73 0.44 5.33
CA VAL A 98 -18.89 -0.37 6.22
C VAL A 98 -17.59 0.36 6.58
N ALA A 99 -16.93 1.03 5.63
CA ALA A 99 -15.72 1.79 5.90
C ALA A 99 -15.95 2.93 6.91
N ARG A 100 -17.11 3.61 6.87
CA ARG A 100 -17.48 4.63 7.87
C ARG A 100 -17.60 4.02 9.26
N GLU A 101 -18.27 2.87 9.39
CA GLU A 101 -18.37 2.15 10.66
C GLU A 101 -16.99 1.72 11.18
N MET A 102 -16.11 1.23 10.29
CA MET A 102 -14.73 0.87 10.66
C MET A 102 -13.92 2.09 11.14
N MET A 103 -14.12 3.27 10.54
CA MET A 103 -13.47 4.49 11.01
C MET A 103 -13.90 4.87 12.42
N LEU A 104 -15.20 4.74 12.74
CA LEU A 104 -15.73 4.97 14.08
C LEU A 104 -15.18 3.95 15.08
N MET A 105 -15.19 2.67 14.72
CA MET A 105 -14.61 1.60 15.53
C MET A 105 -13.13 1.85 15.86
N VAL A 106 -12.32 2.24 14.88
CA VAL A 106 -10.89 2.53 15.09
C VAL A 106 -10.69 3.76 15.97
N ARG A 107 -11.55 4.79 15.87
CA ARG A 107 -11.52 5.94 16.80
C ARG A 107 -11.77 5.49 18.24
N GLU A 108 -12.78 4.65 18.45
CA GLU A 108 -13.14 4.13 19.76
C GLU A 108 -12.02 3.24 20.34
N ILE A 109 -11.48 2.31 19.54
CA ILE A 109 -10.37 1.45 19.96
C ILE A 109 -9.19 2.30 20.41
N ASN A 110 -8.79 3.31 19.61
CA ASN A 110 -7.66 4.16 19.96
C ASN A 110 -7.87 4.92 21.28
N ALA A 111 -9.06 5.46 21.53
CA ALA A 111 -9.38 6.10 22.80
C ALA A 111 -9.28 5.13 23.99
N LYS A 112 -9.80 3.91 23.82
CA LYS A 112 -9.72 2.84 24.83
C LYS A 112 -8.28 2.39 25.09
N VAL A 113 -7.45 2.29 24.06
CA VAL A 113 -6.03 1.90 24.18
C VAL A 113 -5.26 2.96 24.99
N VAL A 114 -5.47 4.25 24.71
CA VAL A 114 -4.86 5.35 25.49
C VAL A 114 -5.23 5.25 26.96
N ALA A 115 -6.52 5.05 27.25
CA ALA A 115 -7.00 4.88 28.63
C ALA A 115 -6.38 3.64 29.32
N ALA A 116 -6.28 2.52 28.60
CA ALA A 116 -5.74 1.26 29.14
C ALA A 116 -4.22 1.32 29.41
N VAL A 117 -3.46 2.01 28.54
CA VAL A 117 -2.01 2.16 28.67
C VAL A 117 -1.65 3.22 29.73
N GLY A 118 -2.54 4.17 30.01
CA GLY A 118 -2.30 5.22 31.00
C GLY A 118 -1.25 6.25 30.57
N GLN A 119 -0.98 6.36 29.27
CA GLN A 119 -0.06 7.33 28.67
C GLN A 119 -0.81 8.36 27.84
N SER A 120 -0.15 9.46 27.48
CA SER A 120 -0.72 10.43 26.55
C SER A 120 -0.94 9.81 25.16
N GLU A 121 -1.85 10.38 24.38
CA GLU A 121 -2.08 9.94 22.99
C GLU A 121 -0.80 9.94 22.16
N SER A 122 0.05 10.94 22.35
CA SER A 122 1.35 11.08 21.65
C SER A 122 2.36 9.99 21.98
N LYS A 123 2.18 9.27 23.09
CA LYS A 123 3.06 8.18 23.52
C LYS A 123 2.43 6.80 23.31
N THR A 124 1.16 6.75 22.90
CA THR A 124 0.41 5.51 22.73
C THR A 124 0.40 5.11 21.26
N THR A 125 0.77 3.86 20.97
CA THR A 125 0.67 3.30 19.62
C THR A 125 -0.78 3.25 19.17
N ARG A 126 -1.06 3.82 18.00
CA ARG A 126 -2.41 3.83 17.42
C ARG A 126 -2.68 2.58 16.60
N THR A 127 -3.88 2.03 16.76
CA THR A 127 -4.47 1.07 15.84
C THR A 127 -4.88 1.79 14.55
N LEU A 128 -4.49 1.22 13.42
CA LEU A 128 -4.84 1.69 12.08
C LEU A 128 -5.54 0.56 11.31
N CYS A 129 -6.14 0.87 10.16
CA CYS A 129 -6.77 -0.13 9.29
C CYS A 129 -5.80 -1.28 8.96
N VAL A 130 -4.52 -0.95 8.69
CA VAL A 130 -3.47 -1.91 8.36
C VAL A 130 -3.14 -2.87 9.52
N THR A 131 -3.39 -2.48 10.77
CA THR A 131 -3.15 -3.33 11.94
C THR A 131 -3.92 -4.64 11.84
N CYS A 132 -5.17 -4.58 11.34
CA CYS A 132 -6.01 -5.77 11.14
C CYS A 132 -5.99 -6.24 9.68
N HIS A 133 -6.17 -5.34 8.72
CA HIS A 133 -6.38 -5.70 7.31
C HIS A 133 -5.12 -6.23 6.63
N ARG A 134 -3.94 -5.71 6.95
CA ARG A 134 -2.64 -6.23 6.46
C ARG A 134 -2.60 -6.51 4.95
N GLY A 135 -3.27 -5.69 4.15
CA GLY A 135 -3.33 -5.82 2.69
C GLY A 135 -4.41 -6.76 2.16
N VAL A 136 -5.37 -7.18 2.98
CA VAL A 136 -6.56 -7.93 2.55
C VAL A 136 -7.85 -7.26 3.04
N ALA A 137 -8.85 -7.23 2.17
CA ALA A 137 -10.10 -6.51 2.44
C ALA A 137 -10.93 -7.16 3.56
N ILE A 138 -10.83 -8.48 3.72
CA ILE A 138 -11.50 -9.25 4.78
C ILE A 138 -10.40 -9.90 5.64
N PRO A 139 -10.07 -9.32 6.80
CA PRO A 139 -8.99 -9.84 7.64
C PRO A 139 -9.40 -11.14 8.31
N ARG A 140 -8.57 -12.17 8.17
CA ARG A 140 -8.65 -13.44 8.91
C ARG A 140 -7.25 -13.98 9.17
N GLN A 141 -7.13 -14.82 10.19
CA GLN A 141 -5.91 -15.60 10.39
C GLN A 141 -5.84 -16.72 9.35
N LEU A 142 -4.63 -17.15 9.01
CA LEU A 142 -4.44 -18.23 8.04
C LEU A 142 -5.13 -19.52 8.50
N VAL A 143 -5.00 -19.88 9.78
CA VAL A 143 -5.66 -21.07 10.36
C VAL A 143 -7.16 -21.02 10.25
N ASP A 144 -7.81 -19.91 10.62
CA ASP A 144 -9.27 -19.77 10.50
C ASP A 144 -9.75 -19.91 9.04
N ILE A 145 -8.96 -19.46 8.06
CA ILE A 145 -9.28 -19.67 6.64
C ILE A 145 -9.22 -21.16 6.28
N LEU A 146 -8.16 -21.85 6.66
CA LEU A 146 -7.94 -23.26 6.32
C LEU A 146 -8.90 -24.21 7.07
N ASP A 147 -9.19 -23.91 8.33
CA ASP A 147 -10.12 -24.69 9.15
C ASP A 147 -11.53 -24.64 8.58
N ARG A 148 -12.01 -23.45 8.19
CA ARG A 148 -13.29 -23.31 7.50
C ARG A 148 -13.34 -24.10 6.21
N THR A 149 -12.32 -23.96 5.36
CA THR A 149 -12.26 -24.71 4.11
C THR A 149 -12.22 -26.22 4.34
N THR A 150 -11.54 -26.67 5.39
CA THR A 150 -11.50 -28.08 5.80
C THR A 150 -12.89 -28.59 6.19
N VAL A 151 -13.63 -27.80 6.99
CA VAL A 151 -14.99 -28.13 7.44
C VAL A 151 -15.99 -28.11 6.27
N GLU A 152 -15.88 -27.13 5.37
CA GLU A 152 -16.84 -26.91 4.28
C GLU A 152 -16.58 -27.82 3.07
N THR A 153 -15.32 -28.07 2.74
CA THR A 153 -14.91 -28.68 1.45
C THR A 153 -13.82 -29.75 1.56
N GLY A 154 -13.38 -30.07 2.78
CA GLY A 154 -12.41 -31.12 3.06
C GLY A 154 -10.94 -30.67 3.02
N MET A 155 -10.08 -31.51 3.61
CA MET A 155 -8.65 -31.26 3.79
C MET A 155 -7.89 -31.01 2.48
N ALA A 156 -8.22 -31.74 1.40
CA ALA A 156 -7.55 -31.57 0.11
C ALA A 156 -7.72 -30.15 -0.44
N SER A 157 -8.92 -29.58 -0.29
CA SER A 157 -9.25 -28.21 -0.69
C SER A 157 -8.51 -27.18 0.17
N ALA A 158 -8.40 -27.43 1.49
CA ALA A 158 -7.64 -26.56 2.38
C ALA A 158 -6.15 -26.54 2.02
N ILE A 159 -5.55 -27.69 1.68
CA ILE A 159 -4.15 -27.76 1.22
C ILE A 159 -3.96 -26.99 -0.09
N ALA A 160 -4.90 -27.09 -1.03
CA ALA A 160 -4.85 -26.32 -2.27
C ALA A 160 -4.94 -24.81 -1.99
N GLN A 161 -5.89 -24.40 -1.14
CA GLN A 161 -6.06 -23.01 -0.74
C GLN A 161 -4.82 -22.46 -0.02
N TYR A 162 -4.19 -23.24 0.87
CA TYR A 162 -2.92 -22.86 1.50
C TYR A 162 -1.84 -22.56 0.45
N ARG A 163 -1.69 -23.41 -0.57
CA ARG A 163 -0.70 -23.23 -1.63
C ARG A 163 -0.97 -21.96 -2.44
N ASP A 164 -2.23 -21.68 -2.75
CA ASP A 164 -2.64 -20.47 -3.47
C ASP A 164 -2.37 -19.21 -2.65
N LEU A 165 -2.79 -19.20 -1.37
CA LEU A 165 -2.51 -18.10 -0.44
C LEU A 165 -1.02 -17.88 -0.27
N ARG A 166 -0.22 -18.95 -0.14
CA ARG A 166 1.23 -18.85 -0.04
C ARG A 166 1.83 -18.27 -1.30
N LYS A 167 1.42 -18.72 -2.49
CA LYS A 167 1.91 -18.18 -3.77
C LYS A 167 1.65 -16.67 -3.88
N GLN A 168 0.50 -16.21 -3.41
CA GLN A 168 0.10 -14.81 -3.53
C GLN A 168 0.68 -13.90 -2.44
N TYR A 169 0.77 -14.38 -1.19
CA TYR A 169 1.03 -13.54 -0.02
C TYR A 169 2.33 -13.84 0.72
N PHE A 170 3.09 -14.87 0.31
CA PHE A 170 4.36 -15.19 0.98
C PHE A 170 5.36 -14.03 0.89
N GLY A 171 6.04 -13.76 2.00
CA GLY A 171 6.93 -12.60 2.16
C GLY A 171 6.20 -11.26 2.36
N GLY A 172 4.87 -11.26 2.25
CA GLY A 172 4.02 -10.13 2.61
C GLY A 172 3.62 -10.15 4.08
N GLN A 173 2.80 -9.18 4.46
CA GLN A 173 2.28 -9.06 5.82
C GLN A 173 0.94 -9.75 6.04
N ALA A 174 0.19 -10.13 4.99
CA ALA A 174 -1.20 -10.57 5.12
C ALA A 174 -1.38 -11.80 6.02
N TYR A 175 -0.50 -12.80 5.87
CA TYR A 175 -0.58 -14.08 6.60
C TYR A 175 0.80 -14.52 7.08
N ASP A 176 0.84 -15.16 8.25
CA ASP A 176 2.03 -15.85 8.73
C ASP A 176 2.04 -17.29 8.18
N PHE A 177 3.08 -17.62 7.41
CA PHE A 177 3.30 -18.97 6.86
C PHE A 177 4.44 -19.71 7.57
N SER A 178 4.83 -19.27 8.77
CA SER A 178 5.74 -20.01 9.63
C SER A 178 5.11 -21.33 10.09
N GLU A 179 5.91 -22.34 10.42
CA GLU A 179 5.39 -23.65 10.84
C GLU A 179 4.50 -23.55 12.09
N GLY A 180 4.81 -22.63 13.01
CA GLY A 180 4.04 -22.42 14.24
C GLY A 180 2.66 -21.81 14.00
N SER A 181 2.44 -21.14 12.87
CA SER A 181 1.15 -20.48 12.60
C SER A 181 0.03 -21.46 12.28
N LEU A 182 0.35 -22.70 11.87
CA LEU A 182 -0.63 -23.72 11.45
C LEU A 182 -1.11 -24.64 12.59
N VAL A 183 -0.62 -24.42 13.81
CA VAL A 183 -0.87 -25.28 14.99
C VAL A 183 -1.70 -24.54 16.06
N ALA A 184 -2.11 -23.30 15.79
CA ALA A 184 -2.77 -22.39 16.73
C ALA A 184 -4.29 -22.49 16.72
#